data_AF-A0A967W369-F1
#
_entry.id   AF-A0A967W369-F1
#
_cell.length_a   1.000
_cell.length_b   1.000
_cell.length_c   1.000
_cell.angle_alpha   90.00
_cell.angle_beta   90.00
_cell.angle_gamma   90.00
#
_symmetry.space_group_name_H-M   'P 1'
#
loop_
_entity.id
_entity.type
_entity.pdbx_description
1 polymer ?
#
loop_
_entity_poly.entity_id
_entity_poly.type
_entity_poly.pdbx_seq_one_letter_code
_entity_poly.pdbx_strand_id
1 'polypeptide(L)'
;MSKSVSPYHEKLLHKIWVKRHFNFHNLETIDGQKIRIHDTGRINKSDGPDFLSAEITVDQLRWFGNVELHWSLSDWRAHNHHNDPNYDNVILHVVYNATDSHSQRSDKTQIPTLCLAPYLSRPLQSFLKQYQRNPELPCAGQLSFISEEAFTQQLQKAHKEYFEQKVDDLIAFYEASLPPSKAWQKMLTIGLFDGLGISHNRAQMRKLVNLLFKQTIDAYTKNTFRIRALRLAGINATANENSQKFINWNHKGCRPGNHPRLRIQQATELFWHIYQRPFEQWLQGDLDKLWKELLDEVQTKPGIGQERASILFGTVFLPSMYFLGNLFFKEGLKSHCWSLWQKHEAQIPSSLLELFNNTDMPPSLYKKKLGSIYQLRSYCQPRNCQDCKVFKSVISS
;
A
#
# COMPACT_ATOMS: atom_id res chain seq x y z
N MET A 1 -9.92 10.17 -22.60
CA MET A 1 -11.03 9.38 -22.03
C MET A 1 -10.56 8.79 -20.72
N SER A 2 -11.22 9.11 -19.60
CA SER A 2 -10.82 8.63 -18.27
C SER A 2 -11.08 7.13 -18.19
N LYS A 3 -10.09 6.36 -17.76
CA LYS A 3 -10.25 4.94 -17.39
C LYS A 3 -11.49 4.79 -16.52
N SER A 4 -12.54 4.12 -16.99
CA SER A 4 -13.58 3.64 -16.09
C SER A 4 -12.88 2.64 -15.16
N VAL A 5 -12.79 2.98 -13.89
CA VAL A 5 -12.28 2.03 -12.91
C VAL A 5 -13.33 0.94 -12.84
N SER A 6 -12.99 -0.26 -13.34
CA SER A 6 -13.86 -1.43 -13.26
C SER A 6 -14.40 -1.55 -11.81
N PRO A 7 -15.74 -1.62 -11.64
CA PRO A 7 -16.36 -1.68 -10.32
C PRO A 7 -15.87 -2.90 -9.53
N TYR A 8 -15.95 -2.81 -8.19
CA TYR A 8 -15.46 -3.85 -7.28
C TYR A 8 -15.97 -5.26 -7.63
N HIS A 9 -17.22 -5.38 -8.07
CA HIS A 9 -17.83 -6.67 -8.40
C HIS A 9 -17.21 -7.33 -9.64
N GLU A 10 -16.86 -6.56 -10.67
CA GLU A 10 -16.14 -7.09 -11.85
C GLU A 10 -14.75 -7.56 -11.47
N LYS A 11 -13.98 -6.76 -10.72
CA LYS A 11 -12.67 -7.18 -10.20
C LYS A 11 -12.75 -8.45 -9.36
N LEU A 12 -13.84 -8.62 -8.62
CA LEU A 12 -14.08 -9.85 -7.87
C LEU A 12 -14.41 -11.03 -8.79
N LEU A 13 -15.21 -10.84 -9.84
CA LEU A 13 -15.45 -11.87 -10.86
C LEU A 13 -14.16 -12.29 -11.58
N HIS A 14 -13.31 -11.32 -11.95
CA HIS A 14 -11.99 -11.59 -12.56
C HIS A 14 -11.15 -12.50 -11.67
N LYS A 15 -11.20 -12.27 -10.35
CA LYS A 15 -10.52 -13.13 -9.37
C LYS A 15 -11.13 -14.51 -9.24
N ILE A 16 -12.46 -14.60 -9.18
CA ILE A 16 -13.17 -15.87 -9.13
C ILE A 16 -12.78 -16.72 -10.35
N TRP A 17 -12.72 -16.10 -11.53
CA TRP A 17 -12.31 -16.73 -12.78
C TRP A 17 -10.87 -17.22 -12.75
N VAL A 18 -9.90 -16.31 -12.57
CA VAL A 18 -8.46 -16.64 -12.67
C VAL A 18 -7.97 -17.59 -11.57
N LYS A 19 -8.63 -17.57 -10.40
CA LYS A 19 -8.32 -18.49 -9.28
C LYS A 19 -9.16 -19.75 -9.29
N ARG A 20 -10.09 -19.90 -10.23
CA ARG A 20 -11.04 -21.03 -10.31
C ARG A 20 -11.79 -21.25 -8.99
N HIS A 21 -12.25 -20.17 -8.36
CA HIS A 21 -13.07 -20.23 -7.14
C HIS A 21 -14.54 -20.57 -7.45
N PHE A 22 -14.75 -21.62 -8.24
CA PHE A 22 -16.04 -22.17 -8.65
C PHE A 22 -15.85 -23.64 -9.02
N ASN A 23 -16.92 -24.43 -9.00
CA ASN A 23 -16.86 -25.80 -9.46
C ASN A 23 -16.66 -25.83 -10.98
N PHE A 24 -15.47 -26.22 -11.42
CA PHE A 24 -15.08 -26.28 -12.82
C PHE A 24 -15.42 -27.63 -13.49
N HIS A 25 -16.14 -28.52 -12.80
CA HIS A 25 -16.63 -29.77 -13.36
C HIS A 25 -18.04 -29.60 -13.93
N ASN A 26 -18.32 -30.26 -15.06
CA ASN A 26 -19.63 -30.25 -15.71
C ASN A 26 -20.16 -28.83 -15.96
N LEU A 27 -19.27 -27.93 -16.38
CA LEU A 27 -19.67 -26.59 -16.82
C LEU A 27 -20.48 -26.71 -18.10
N GLU A 28 -21.52 -25.90 -18.22
CA GLU A 28 -22.36 -25.83 -19.39
C GLU A 28 -22.61 -24.35 -19.74
N THR A 29 -22.77 -24.06 -21.03
CA THR A 29 -23.31 -22.78 -21.47
C THR A 29 -24.76 -22.65 -21.01
N ILE A 30 -25.32 -21.45 -21.07
CA ILE A 30 -26.77 -21.23 -20.88
C ILE A 30 -27.66 -22.06 -21.85
N ASP A 31 -27.09 -22.52 -22.97
CA ASP A 31 -27.73 -23.38 -23.98
C ASP A 31 -27.45 -24.88 -23.79
N GLY A 32 -26.79 -25.29 -22.69
CA GLY A 32 -26.49 -26.69 -22.40
C GLY A 32 -25.26 -27.28 -23.12
N GLN A 33 -24.52 -26.51 -23.91
CA GLN A 33 -23.25 -26.95 -24.51
C GLN A 33 -22.20 -27.16 -23.42
N LYS A 34 -21.48 -28.28 -23.45
CA LYS A 34 -20.50 -28.62 -22.42
C LYS A 34 -19.26 -27.73 -22.53
N ILE A 35 -18.79 -27.21 -21.40
CA ILE A 35 -17.58 -26.38 -21.33
C ILE A 35 -16.49 -27.13 -20.58
N ARG A 36 -15.27 -27.10 -21.12
CA ARG A 36 -14.05 -27.47 -20.39
C ARG A 36 -13.02 -26.36 -20.51
N ILE A 37 -12.62 -25.79 -19.38
CA ILE A 37 -11.61 -24.74 -19.31
C ILE A 37 -10.23 -25.38 -19.14
N HIS A 38 -9.37 -25.27 -20.15
CA HIS A 38 -7.98 -25.73 -20.08
C HIS A 38 -7.10 -24.61 -19.51
N ASP A 39 -7.23 -23.41 -20.08
CA ASP A 39 -6.61 -22.16 -19.62
C ASP A 39 -7.66 -21.04 -19.54
N THR A 40 -7.69 -20.33 -18.41
CA THR A 40 -8.55 -19.16 -18.19
C THR A 40 -8.11 -17.92 -18.96
N GLY A 41 -6.89 -17.94 -19.52
CA GLY A 41 -6.24 -16.81 -20.16
C GLY A 41 -5.53 -15.90 -19.16
N ARG A 42 -4.94 -14.82 -19.67
CA ARG A 42 -4.18 -13.83 -18.91
C ARG A 42 -4.97 -12.53 -18.80
N ILE A 43 -5.04 -11.94 -17.61
CA ILE A 43 -5.69 -10.62 -17.41
C ILE A 43 -5.12 -9.60 -18.41
N ASN A 44 -6.01 -8.96 -19.16
CA ASN A 44 -5.71 -7.79 -19.96
C ASN A 44 -5.60 -6.56 -19.04
N LYS A 45 -4.54 -5.77 -19.21
CA LYS A 45 -4.33 -4.52 -18.46
C LYS A 45 -4.52 -3.28 -19.34
N SER A 46 -4.91 -3.50 -20.59
CA SER A 46 -5.13 -2.52 -21.63
C SER A 46 -6.59 -2.57 -22.09
N ASP A 47 -6.94 -1.79 -23.10
CA ASP A 47 -8.27 -1.82 -23.71
C ASP A 47 -8.57 -3.18 -24.36
N GLY A 48 -9.86 -3.51 -24.49
CA GLY A 48 -10.35 -4.77 -25.05
C GLY A 48 -10.84 -5.76 -23.99
N PRO A 49 -10.98 -7.05 -24.34
CA PRO A 49 -11.55 -8.06 -23.45
C PRO A 49 -10.76 -8.26 -22.15
N ASP A 50 -11.44 -8.70 -21.10
CA ASP A 50 -10.87 -8.88 -19.75
C ASP A 50 -9.71 -9.86 -19.68
N PHE A 51 -9.78 -10.97 -20.43
CA PHE A 51 -8.76 -12.01 -20.46
C PHE A 51 -8.36 -12.36 -21.89
N LEU A 52 -7.05 -12.45 -22.13
CA LEU A 52 -6.47 -12.76 -23.42
C LEU A 52 -5.98 -14.20 -23.48
N SER A 53 -6.08 -14.81 -24.66
CA SER A 53 -5.46 -16.10 -24.98
C SER A 53 -5.87 -17.25 -24.04
N ALA A 54 -7.14 -17.31 -23.68
CA ALA A 54 -7.75 -18.46 -23.03
C ALA A 54 -7.86 -19.65 -23.98
N GLU A 55 -7.98 -20.83 -23.38
CA GLU A 55 -8.11 -22.09 -24.08
C GLU A 55 -9.28 -22.89 -23.50
N ILE A 56 -10.34 -23.03 -24.28
CA ILE A 56 -11.64 -23.54 -23.81
C ILE A 56 -12.22 -24.48 -24.85
N THR A 57 -12.65 -25.66 -24.42
CA THR A 57 -13.49 -26.54 -25.25
C THR A 57 -14.95 -26.22 -25.00
N VAL A 58 -15.70 -26.00 -26.07
CA VAL A 58 -17.17 -25.91 -26.07
C VAL A 58 -17.69 -27.05 -26.93
N ASP A 59 -18.47 -27.95 -26.33
CA ASP A 59 -18.79 -29.29 -26.80
C ASP A 59 -17.57 -30.09 -27.27
N GLN A 60 -17.37 -30.19 -28.59
CA GLN A 60 -16.28 -30.95 -29.20
C GLN A 60 -15.17 -30.04 -29.77
N LEU A 61 -15.42 -28.73 -29.84
CA LEU A 61 -14.52 -27.78 -30.47
C LEU A 61 -13.62 -27.12 -29.42
N ARG A 62 -12.31 -27.16 -29.65
CA ARG A 62 -11.31 -26.48 -28.82
C ARG A 62 -11.03 -25.10 -29.42
N TRP A 63 -11.30 -24.06 -28.64
CA TRP A 63 -11.17 -22.66 -29.03
C TRP A 63 -9.98 -22.02 -28.33
N PHE A 64 -9.34 -21.10 -29.05
CA PHE A 64 -8.30 -20.21 -28.54
C PHE A 64 -8.74 -18.78 -28.79
N GLY A 65 -8.79 -17.95 -27.75
CA GLY A 65 -9.28 -16.59 -27.88
C GLY A 65 -9.44 -15.88 -26.54
N ASN A 66 -10.30 -14.88 -26.49
CA ASN A 66 -10.45 -14.01 -25.32
C ASN A 66 -11.68 -14.39 -24.50
N VAL A 67 -11.71 -13.97 -23.24
CA VAL A 67 -12.85 -14.15 -22.34
C VAL A 67 -13.22 -12.80 -21.76
N GLU A 68 -14.52 -12.52 -21.74
CA GLU A 68 -15.08 -11.30 -21.15
C GLU A 68 -15.93 -11.66 -19.94
N LEU A 69 -15.84 -10.89 -18.85
CA LEU A 69 -16.62 -11.11 -17.64
C LEU A 69 -17.55 -9.94 -17.37
N HIS A 70 -18.83 -10.25 -17.13
CA HIS A 70 -19.79 -9.25 -16.70
C HIS A 70 -20.64 -9.72 -15.53
N TRP A 71 -21.36 -8.79 -14.93
CA TRP A 71 -22.31 -9.13 -13.89
C TRP A 71 -23.59 -9.76 -14.47
N SER A 72 -24.04 -9.19 -15.58
CA SER A 72 -25.22 -9.59 -16.32
C SER A 72 -24.93 -9.70 -17.81
N LEU A 73 -25.80 -10.39 -18.53
CA LEU A 73 -25.76 -10.43 -19.98
C LEU A 73 -25.96 -9.05 -20.64
N SER A 74 -26.80 -8.19 -20.05
CA SER A 74 -27.09 -6.85 -20.59
C SER A 74 -25.87 -5.94 -20.65
N ASP A 75 -24.87 -6.18 -19.80
CA ASP A 75 -23.65 -5.36 -19.73
C ASP A 75 -22.85 -5.42 -21.03
N TRP A 76 -22.94 -6.53 -21.78
CA TRP A 76 -22.32 -6.64 -23.11
C TRP A 76 -22.81 -5.56 -24.08
N ARG A 77 -24.12 -5.28 -24.08
CA ARG A 77 -24.69 -4.21 -24.90
C ARG A 77 -24.48 -2.84 -24.26
N ALA A 78 -24.59 -2.75 -22.94
CA ALA A 78 -24.40 -1.49 -22.19
C ALA A 78 -22.99 -0.91 -22.39
N HIS A 79 -21.97 -1.77 -22.51
CA HIS A 79 -20.59 -1.38 -22.79
C HIS A 79 -20.30 -1.22 -24.30
N ASN A 80 -21.30 -1.41 -25.17
CA ASN A 80 -21.19 -1.30 -26.63
C ASN A 80 -20.27 -2.35 -27.30
N HIS A 81 -19.93 -3.45 -26.61
CA HIS A 81 -19.06 -4.51 -27.12
C HIS A 81 -19.60 -5.18 -28.38
N HIS A 82 -20.92 -5.27 -28.50
CA HIS A 82 -21.62 -5.79 -29.69
C HIS A 82 -21.39 -4.98 -30.98
N ASN A 83 -20.75 -3.82 -30.91
CA ASN A 83 -20.37 -3.00 -32.08
C ASN A 83 -18.85 -2.74 -32.13
N ASP A 84 -18.06 -3.35 -31.23
CA ASP A 84 -16.62 -3.13 -31.12
C ASP A 84 -15.84 -4.36 -31.63
N PRO A 85 -15.13 -4.25 -32.76
CA PRO A 85 -14.36 -5.35 -33.32
C PRO A 85 -13.27 -5.92 -32.40
N ASN A 86 -12.82 -5.18 -31.37
CA ASN A 86 -11.86 -5.69 -30.39
C ASN A 86 -12.40 -6.89 -29.60
N TYR A 87 -13.72 -7.06 -29.56
CA TYR A 87 -14.42 -8.13 -28.84
C TYR A 87 -14.81 -9.32 -29.72
N ASP A 88 -14.54 -9.27 -31.03
CA ASP A 88 -14.91 -10.36 -31.94
C ASP A 88 -14.12 -11.66 -31.67
N ASN A 89 -12.93 -11.54 -31.07
CA ASN A 89 -12.14 -12.69 -30.62
C ASN A 89 -12.56 -13.26 -29.26
N VAL A 90 -13.66 -12.78 -28.65
CA VAL A 90 -14.20 -13.36 -27.42
C VAL A 90 -14.83 -14.71 -27.72
N ILE A 91 -14.28 -15.78 -27.12
CA ILE A 91 -14.71 -17.17 -27.31
C ILE A 91 -15.64 -17.65 -26.20
N LEU A 92 -15.68 -16.95 -25.07
CA LEU A 92 -16.59 -17.22 -23.96
C LEU A 92 -16.95 -15.91 -23.27
N HIS A 93 -18.25 -15.66 -23.10
CA HIS A 93 -18.74 -14.61 -22.22
C HIS A 93 -19.14 -15.22 -20.88
N VAL A 94 -18.53 -14.77 -19.80
CA VAL A 94 -18.77 -15.31 -18.46
C VAL A 94 -19.58 -14.27 -17.68
N VAL A 95 -20.74 -14.66 -17.17
CA VAL A 95 -21.61 -13.76 -16.40
C VAL A 95 -21.87 -14.29 -15.00
N TYR A 96 -22.05 -13.42 -14.01
CA TYR A 96 -22.54 -13.86 -12.69
C TYR A 96 -23.94 -14.42 -12.81
N ASN A 97 -24.86 -13.64 -13.40
CA ASN A 97 -26.25 -14.03 -13.58
C ASN A 97 -26.64 -13.92 -15.06
N ALA A 98 -27.28 -14.97 -15.57
CA ALA A 98 -27.83 -15.00 -16.91
C ALA A 98 -29.36 -14.97 -16.85
N THR A 99 -29.97 -14.23 -17.78
CA THR A 99 -31.38 -14.39 -18.21
C THR A 99 -31.39 -15.03 -19.60
N ASP A 100 -32.57 -15.37 -20.15
CA ASP A 100 -32.77 -16.10 -21.42
C ASP A 100 -32.34 -15.33 -22.70
N SER A 101 -31.17 -14.70 -22.72
CA SER A 101 -30.64 -13.91 -23.84
C SER A 101 -29.19 -14.25 -24.17
N HIS A 102 -28.74 -13.95 -25.39
CA HIS A 102 -27.39 -14.21 -25.86
C HIS A 102 -26.61 -12.93 -26.15
N SER A 103 -25.33 -12.95 -25.81
CA SER A 103 -24.37 -11.95 -26.27
C SER A 103 -23.98 -12.23 -27.72
N GLN A 104 -23.85 -11.16 -28.50
CA GLN A 104 -23.53 -11.22 -29.92
C GLN A 104 -22.32 -10.35 -30.23
N ARG A 105 -21.43 -10.86 -31.08
CA ARG A 105 -20.30 -10.12 -31.66
C ARG A 105 -20.79 -9.06 -32.65
N SER A 106 -19.85 -8.28 -33.21
CA SER A 106 -20.15 -7.26 -34.21
C SER A 106 -20.84 -7.85 -35.45
N ASP A 107 -20.44 -9.07 -35.84
CA ASP A 107 -20.97 -9.86 -36.95
C ASP A 107 -22.29 -10.60 -36.66
N LYS A 108 -22.89 -10.37 -35.49
CA LYS A 108 -24.12 -11.01 -34.98
C LYS A 108 -24.00 -12.49 -34.61
N THR A 109 -22.81 -13.09 -34.72
CA THR A 109 -22.60 -14.44 -34.21
C THR A 109 -22.77 -14.48 -32.69
N GLN A 110 -23.40 -15.54 -32.20
CA GLN A 110 -23.59 -15.74 -30.77
C GLN A 110 -22.27 -16.12 -30.10
N ILE A 111 -22.09 -15.64 -28.88
CA ILE A 111 -20.96 -15.98 -28.03
C ILE A 111 -21.43 -17.05 -27.04
N PRO A 112 -20.74 -18.19 -26.91
CA PRO A 112 -21.00 -19.14 -25.83
C PRO A 112 -20.96 -18.41 -24.48
N THR A 113 -22.02 -18.56 -23.67
CA THR A 113 -22.12 -17.86 -22.39
C THR A 113 -22.13 -18.85 -21.23
N LEU A 114 -21.23 -18.67 -20.26
CA LEU A 114 -21.23 -19.38 -18.99
C LEU A 114 -21.88 -18.53 -17.89
N CYS A 115 -22.92 -19.05 -17.23
CA CYS A 115 -23.47 -18.48 -16.00
C CYS A 115 -22.72 -19.04 -14.79
N LEU A 116 -21.99 -18.20 -14.05
CA LEU A 116 -21.17 -18.63 -12.91
C LEU A 116 -21.96 -18.96 -11.66
N ALA A 117 -23.07 -18.26 -11.37
CA ALA A 117 -23.77 -18.35 -10.09
C ALA A 117 -24.06 -19.80 -9.62
N PRO A 118 -24.53 -20.73 -10.46
CA PRO A 118 -24.78 -22.12 -10.07
C PRO A 118 -23.52 -22.88 -9.63
N TYR A 119 -22.35 -22.48 -10.12
CA TYR A 119 -21.07 -23.15 -9.87
C TYR A 119 -20.30 -22.56 -8.67
N LEU A 120 -20.77 -21.47 -8.07
CA LEU A 120 -20.13 -20.88 -6.89
C LEU A 120 -20.51 -21.62 -5.60
N SER A 121 -19.64 -21.56 -4.58
CA SER A 121 -19.99 -22.05 -3.24
C SER A 121 -21.17 -21.26 -2.67
N ARG A 122 -22.02 -21.89 -1.84
CA ARG A 122 -23.15 -21.20 -1.19
C ARG A 122 -22.74 -19.91 -0.45
N PRO A 123 -21.63 -19.88 0.32
CA PRO A 123 -21.17 -18.66 0.97
C PRO A 123 -20.86 -17.53 -0.02
N LEU A 124 -20.16 -17.84 -1.11
CA LEU A 124 -19.83 -16.86 -2.14
C LEU A 124 -21.08 -16.38 -2.88
N GLN A 125 -22.03 -17.27 -3.18
CA GLN A 125 -23.32 -16.87 -3.75
C GLN A 125 -24.08 -15.91 -2.83
N SER A 126 -24.19 -16.24 -1.54
CA SER A 126 -24.88 -15.41 -0.55
C SER A 126 -24.23 -14.03 -0.42
N PHE A 127 -22.89 -13.99 -0.34
CA PHE A 127 -22.14 -12.74 -0.30
C PHE A 127 -22.41 -11.88 -1.54
N LEU A 128 -22.32 -12.46 -2.74
CA LEU A 128 -22.52 -11.72 -3.98
C LEU A 128 -23.97 -11.19 -4.12
N LYS A 129 -24.97 -11.98 -3.72
CA LYS A 129 -26.38 -11.54 -3.66
C LYS A 129 -26.59 -10.40 -2.67
N GLN A 130 -25.98 -10.47 -1.48
CA GLN A 130 -26.05 -9.39 -0.50
C GLN A 130 -25.36 -8.13 -1.01
N TYR A 131 -24.15 -8.27 -1.58
CA TYR A 131 -23.36 -7.17 -2.09
C TYR A 131 -24.06 -6.41 -3.24
N GLN A 132 -24.80 -7.11 -4.10
CA GLN A 132 -25.65 -6.49 -5.11
C GLN A 132 -26.71 -5.57 -4.49
N ARG A 133 -27.34 -6.02 -3.39
CA ARG A 133 -28.44 -5.29 -2.74
C ARG A 133 -27.92 -4.13 -1.89
N ASN A 134 -26.82 -4.36 -1.20
CA ASN A 134 -26.14 -3.37 -0.37
C ASN A 134 -24.61 -3.53 -0.58
N PRO A 135 -23.96 -2.63 -1.34
CA PRO A 135 -22.55 -2.74 -1.73
C PRO A 135 -21.58 -2.39 -0.59
N GLU A 136 -21.86 -2.92 0.59
CA GLU A 136 -21.03 -2.86 1.79
C GLU A 136 -20.13 -4.10 1.88
N LEU A 137 -18.90 -3.89 2.31
CA LEU A 137 -17.95 -4.98 2.45
C LEU A 137 -18.27 -5.82 3.69
N PRO A 138 -17.96 -7.12 3.69
CA PRO A 138 -18.33 -8.00 4.80
C PRO A 138 -17.69 -7.60 6.14
N CYS A 139 -16.49 -7.02 6.08
CA CYS A 139 -15.78 -6.49 7.23
C CYS A 139 -16.33 -5.14 7.74
N ALA A 140 -17.42 -4.62 7.17
CA ALA A 140 -18.09 -3.40 7.61
C ALA A 140 -19.29 -3.68 8.55
N GLY A 141 -19.41 -4.90 9.08
CA GLY A 141 -20.34 -5.22 10.17
C GLY A 141 -21.52 -6.16 9.82
N GLN A 142 -21.48 -6.88 8.69
CA GLN A 142 -22.62 -7.71 8.25
C GLN A 142 -22.32 -9.21 8.05
N LEU A 143 -21.23 -9.70 8.63
CA LEU A 143 -21.02 -11.14 8.73
C LEU A 143 -21.17 -11.58 10.17
N SER A 144 -21.90 -12.67 10.36
CA SER A 144 -22.10 -13.32 11.64
C SER A 144 -20.81 -13.70 12.37
N PHE A 145 -19.66 -13.78 11.67
CA PHE A 145 -18.35 -13.96 12.29
C PHE A 145 -17.21 -13.61 11.32
N ILE A 146 -16.32 -12.71 11.72
CA ILE A 146 -14.96 -12.63 11.13
C ILE A 146 -14.07 -13.52 11.99
N SER A 147 -13.40 -14.50 11.38
CA SER A 147 -12.39 -15.28 12.10
C SER A 147 -11.29 -14.36 12.61
N GLU A 148 -11.11 -14.32 13.94
CA GLU A 148 -10.01 -13.58 14.58
C GLU A 148 -8.64 -14.06 14.05
N GLU A 149 -8.52 -15.35 13.74
CA GLU A 149 -7.33 -15.92 13.12
C GLU A 149 -7.08 -15.30 11.74
N ALA A 150 -8.11 -15.28 10.87
CA ALA A 150 -7.99 -14.70 9.54
C ALA A 150 -7.67 -13.20 9.59
N PHE A 151 -8.25 -12.48 10.54
CA PHE A 151 -7.96 -11.07 10.80
C PHE A 151 -6.52 -10.85 11.27
N THR A 152 -6.07 -11.64 12.24
CA THR A 152 -4.70 -11.60 12.77
C THR A 152 -3.68 -11.89 11.67
N GLN A 153 -3.90 -12.93 10.88
CA GLN A 153 -3.05 -13.27 9.75
C GLN A 153 -3.03 -12.17 8.67
N GLN A 154 -4.17 -11.51 8.42
CA GLN A 154 -4.24 -10.38 7.50
C GLN A 154 -3.46 -9.18 8.02
N LEU A 155 -3.60 -8.84 9.29
CA LEU A 155 -2.85 -7.74 9.89
C LEU A 155 -1.35 -8.02 9.92
N GLN A 156 -0.91 -9.26 10.18
CA GLN A 156 0.49 -9.64 10.06
C GLN A 156 1.01 -9.44 8.63
N LYS A 157 0.23 -9.83 7.62
CA LYS A 157 0.54 -9.59 6.20
C LYS A 157 0.66 -8.08 5.92
N ALA A 158 -0.34 -7.29 6.28
CA ALA A 158 -0.33 -5.85 6.08
C ALA A 158 0.81 -5.15 6.83
N HIS A 159 1.18 -5.67 8.02
CA HIS A 159 2.29 -5.15 8.80
C HIS A 159 3.64 -5.43 8.13
N LYS A 160 3.80 -6.60 7.50
CA LYS A 160 4.97 -6.90 6.66
C LYS A 160 5.03 -5.99 5.44
N GLU A 161 3.95 -5.91 4.67
CA GLU A 161 3.91 -5.10 3.45
C GLU A 161 4.12 -3.61 3.76
N TYR A 162 3.68 -3.13 4.94
CA TYR A 162 3.97 -1.77 5.36
C TYR A 162 5.46 -1.52 5.62
N PHE A 163 6.16 -2.48 6.21
CA PHE A 163 7.61 -2.38 6.40
C PHE A 163 8.34 -2.32 5.07
N GLU A 164 7.99 -3.21 4.14
CA GLU A 164 8.55 -3.25 2.79
C GLU A 164 8.27 -1.93 2.05
N GLN A 165 7.04 -1.41 2.11
CA GLN A 165 6.73 -0.09 1.57
C GLN A 165 7.58 1.02 2.20
N LYS A 166 7.88 0.96 3.52
CA LYS A 166 8.72 1.97 4.16
C LYS A 166 10.19 1.87 3.76
N VAL A 167 10.68 0.67 3.46
CA VAL A 167 12.00 0.49 2.84
C VAL A 167 12.01 1.14 1.45
N ASP A 168 11.01 0.85 0.62
CA ASP A 168 10.90 1.40 -0.75
C ASP A 168 10.75 2.93 -0.75
N ASP A 169 9.94 3.48 0.17
CA ASP A 169 9.79 4.94 0.35
C ASP A 169 11.15 5.62 0.64
N LEU A 170 12.04 4.95 1.40
CA LEU A 170 13.37 5.48 1.71
C LEU A 170 14.35 5.32 0.55
N ILE A 171 14.24 4.26 -0.25
CA ILE A 171 15.10 4.05 -1.43
C ILE A 171 15.01 5.26 -2.38
N ALA A 172 13.87 5.94 -2.46
CA ALA A 172 13.72 7.17 -3.23
C ALA A 172 14.64 8.32 -2.77
N PHE A 173 15.22 8.25 -1.57
CA PHE A 173 16.20 9.21 -1.04
C PHE A 173 17.65 8.72 -1.13
N TYR A 174 17.88 7.50 -1.63
CA TYR A 174 19.22 6.94 -1.80
C TYR A 174 19.90 7.55 -3.02
N GLU A 175 21.11 8.06 -2.85
CA GLU A 175 21.89 8.69 -3.92
C GLU A 175 23.07 7.79 -4.33
N ALA A 176 22.90 7.04 -5.42
CA ALA A 176 23.86 6.04 -5.88
C ALA A 176 25.22 6.62 -6.34
N SER A 177 25.30 7.94 -6.58
CA SER A 177 26.57 8.62 -6.88
C SER A 177 27.47 8.80 -5.66
N LEU A 178 26.96 8.62 -4.44
CA LEU A 178 27.73 8.70 -3.21
C LEU A 178 28.27 7.31 -2.82
N PRO A 179 29.40 7.24 -2.07
CA PRO A 179 29.81 6.00 -1.43
C PRO A 179 28.66 5.39 -0.62
N PRO A 180 28.45 4.06 -0.63
CA PRO A 180 27.28 3.42 0.00
C PRO A 180 27.02 3.83 1.46
N SER A 181 28.08 4.03 2.25
CA SER A 181 27.99 4.51 3.63
C SER A 181 27.41 5.92 3.74
N LYS A 182 27.88 6.84 2.89
CA LYS A 182 27.41 8.23 2.83
C LYS A 182 26.03 8.34 2.21
N ALA A 183 25.75 7.55 1.17
CA ALA A 183 24.43 7.45 0.54
C ALA A 183 23.36 7.02 1.55
N TRP A 184 23.67 6.00 2.36
CA TRP A 184 22.79 5.53 3.42
C TRP A 184 22.59 6.57 4.54
N GLN A 185 23.67 7.18 5.05
CA GLN A 185 23.57 8.25 6.06
C GLN A 185 22.68 9.40 5.58
N LYS A 186 22.84 9.81 4.32
CA LYS A 186 21.99 10.83 3.68
C LYS A 186 20.53 10.40 3.59
N MET A 187 20.28 9.16 3.16
CA MET A 187 18.93 8.57 3.08
C MET A 187 18.21 8.56 4.44
N LEU A 188 18.85 8.03 5.49
CA LEU A 188 18.32 8.04 6.86
C LEU A 188 18.01 9.47 7.33
N THR A 189 18.95 10.40 7.09
CA THR A 189 18.80 11.79 7.51
C THR A 189 17.61 12.47 6.80
N ILE A 190 17.45 12.27 5.49
CA ILE A 190 16.29 12.78 4.74
C ILE A 190 14.99 12.19 5.28
N GLY A 191 14.96 10.87 5.55
CA GLY A 191 13.80 10.19 6.13
C GLY A 191 13.38 10.77 7.49
N LEU A 192 14.34 11.10 8.36
CA LEU A 192 14.06 11.70 9.67
C LEU A 192 13.54 13.14 9.54
N PHE A 193 14.14 13.95 8.66
CA PHE A 193 13.63 15.29 8.36
C PHE A 193 12.20 15.23 7.82
N ASP A 194 11.95 14.35 6.86
CA ASP A 194 10.64 14.12 6.29
C ASP A 194 9.61 13.74 7.36
N GLY A 195 9.90 12.72 8.18
CA GLY A 195 9.00 12.27 9.25
C GLY A 195 8.72 13.34 10.31
N LEU A 196 9.71 14.18 10.65
CA LEU A 196 9.54 15.31 11.57
C LEU A 196 8.74 16.48 10.96
N GLY A 197 8.66 16.56 9.64
CA GLY A 197 7.84 17.54 8.91
C GLY A 197 6.34 17.30 9.00
N ILE A 198 5.90 16.14 9.50
CA ILE A 198 4.49 15.74 9.63
C ILE A 198 3.67 15.93 8.34
N SER A 199 2.34 15.85 8.38
CA SER A 199 1.48 15.98 7.19
C SER A 199 1.67 17.30 6.41
N HIS A 200 2.07 18.39 7.08
CA HIS A 200 2.00 19.74 6.49
C HIS A 200 3.34 20.32 6.02
N ASN A 201 4.48 19.83 6.52
CA ASN A 201 5.82 20.39 6.24
C ASN A 201 6.86 19.36 5.77
N ARG A 202 6.43 18.16 5.39
CA ARG A 202 7.30 17.09 4.85
C ARG A 202 8.19 17.56 3.69
N ALA A 203 7.60 18.17 2.68
CA ALA A 203 8.33 18.65 1.50
C ALA A 203 9.34 19.76 1.85
N GLN A 204 8.97 20.65 2.77
CA GLN A 204 9.81 21.74 3.27
C GLN A 204 11.02 21.20 4.03
N MET A 205 10.82 20.19 4.91
CA MET A 205 11.91 19.52 5.60
C MET A 205 12.86 18.80 4.64
N ARG A 206 12.32 18.11 3.63
CA ARG A 206 13.15 17.49 2.56
C ARG A 206 13.94 18.53 1.77
N LYS A 207 13.35 19.68 1.47
CA LYS A 207 14.07 20.78 0.81
C LYS A 207 15.20 21.30 1.69
N LEU A 208 14.96 21.51 2.98
CA LEU A 208 15.97 22.01 3.93
C LEU A 208 17.17 21.07 4.06
N VAL A 209 16.94 19.78 4.31
CA VAL A 209 18.02 18.81 4.48
C VAL A 209 18.89 18.69 3.21
N ASN A 210 18.29 18.77 2.02
CA ASN A 210 19.04 18.77 0.78
C ASN A 210 19.91 20.03 0.62
N LEU A 211 19.46 21.20 1.11
CA LEU A 211 20.31 22.40 1.16
C LEU A 211 21.46 22.25 2.16
N LEU A 212 21.24 21.56 3.28
CA LEU A 212 22.29 21.30 4.27
C LEU A 212 23.42 20.45 3.68
N PHE A 213 23.08 19.40 2.92
CA PHE A 213 24.04 18.51 2.25
C PHE A 213 24.81 19.14 1.08
N LYS A 214 24.45 20.34 0.60
CA LYS A 214 25.15 21.00 -0.53
C LYS A 214 26.50 21.62 -0.18
N GLN A 215 26.87 21.70 1.10
CA GLN A 215 28.15 22.27 1.53
C GLN A 215 28.84 21.32 2.51
N THR A 216 30.15 21.46 2.63
CA THR A 216 30.99 20.69 3.55
C THR A 216 30.54 20.88 5.00
N ILE A 217 30.22 19.79 5.68
CA ILE A 217 29.66 19.80 7.04
C ILE A 217 30.78 19.93 8.10
N ASP A 218 32.00 19.47 7.79
CA ASP A 218 33.13 19.44 8.73
C ASP A 218 33.61 20.83 9.18
N ALA A 219 33.23 21.88 8.45
CA ALA A 219 33.54 23.28 8.81
C ALA A 219 32.66 23.85 9.94
N TYR A 220 31.68 23.08 10.43
CA TYR A 220 30.73 23.54 11.44
C TYR A 220 30.99 22.88 12.80
N THR A 221 30.44 23.51 13.83
CA THR A 221 30.15 22.92 15.14
C THR A 221 28.66 22.59 15.23
N LYS A 222 28.22 21.74 16.18
CA LYS A 222 26.78 21.42 16.40
C LYS A 222 25.91 22.70 16.45
N ASN A 223 26.37 23.72 17.18
CA ASN A 223 25.64 24.99 17.33
C ASN A 223 25.60 25.82 16.05
N THR A 224 26.73 25.97 15.36
CA THR A 224 26.80 26.76 14.11
C THR A 224 26.04 26.06 12.98
N PHE A 225 26.04 24.72 12.93
CA PHE A 225 25.23 23.93 12.01
C PHE A 225 23.72 24.13 12.25
N ARG A 226 23.28 24.16 13.51
CA ARG A 226 21.90 24.49 13.89
C ARG A 226 21.49 25.91 13.46
N ILE A 227 22.36 26.90 13.67
CA ILE A 227 22.12 28.28 13.23
C ILE A 227 21.98 28.35 11.70
N ARG A 228 22.87 27.66 10.97
CA ARG A 228 22.79 27.56 9.51
C ARG A 228 21.48 26.95 9.04
N ALA A 229 21.02 25.87 9.67
CA ALA A 229 19.74 25.23 9.32
C ALA A 229 18.56 26.20 9.49
N LEU A 230 18.53 26.98 10.57
CA LEU A 230 17.49 28.00 10.79
C LEU A 230 17.55 29.12 9.76
N ARG A 231 18.75 29.60 9.41
CA ARG A 231 18.95 30.61 8.36
C ARG A 231 18.46 30.12 7.00
N LEU A 232 18.87 28.92 6.58
CA LEU A 232 18.41 28.31 5.32
C LEU A 232 16.90 28.04 5.30
N ALA A 233 16.31 27.78 6.47
CA ALA A 233 14.87 27.64 6.61
C ALA A 233 14.13 28.98 6.55
N GLY A 234 14.81 30.13 6.59
CA GLY A 234 14.17 31.45 6.67
C GLY A 234 13.56 31.76 8.04
N ILE A 235 14.01 31.07 9.09
CA ILE A 235 13.53 31.30 10.45
C ILE A 235 14.55 32.17 11.17
N ASN A 236 14.12 33.35 11.63
CA ASN A 236 14.96 34.43 12.21
C ASN A 236 15.96 35.08 11.24
N ALA A 237 15.71 35.08 9.93
CA ALA A 237 16.47 35.92 9.00
C ALA A 237 16.13 37.40 9.28
N THR A 238 17.12 38.25 9.54
CA THR A 238 16.92 39.70 9.62
C THR A 238 16.63 40.24 8.22
N ALA A 239 15.79 41.29 8.13
CA ALA A 239 15.26 41.83 6.88
C ALA A 239 16.33 42.29 5.85
N ASN A 240 17.61 42.34 6.23
CA ASN A 240 18.72 42.80 5.39
C ASN A 240 19.51 41.66 4.70
N GLU A 241 19.18 40.38 4.91
CA GLU A 241 19.79 39.27 4.15
C GLU A 241 19.03 39.04 2.83
N ASN A 242 19.43 39.79 1.79
CA ASN A 242 18.84 39.80 0.45
C ASN A 242 18.68 38.40 -0.19
N SER A 243 17.44 38.08 -0.59
CA SER A 243 17.08 37.41 -1.87
C SER A 243 17.34 35.91 -2.09
N GLN A 244 17.46 35.05 -1.07
CA GLN A 244 17.39 33.60 -1.29
C GLN A 244 16.03 33.02 -0.89
N LYS A 245 15.33 32.41 -1.85
CA LYS A 245 14.00 31.78 -1.75
C LYS A 245 13.80 31.07 -0.40
N PHE A 246 13.16 31.75 0.54
CA PHE A 246 12.81 31.17 1.84
C PHE A 246 11.91 29.95 1.64
N ILE A 247 12.12 28.92 2.45
CA ILE A 247 11.25 27.74 2.46
C ILE A 247 9.89 28.19 3.00
N ASN A 248 8.83 27.99 2.21
CA ASN A 248 7.48 28.39 2.63
C ASN A 248 6.91 27.35 3.60
N TRP A 249 6.98 27.64 4.90
CA TRP A 249 6.48 26.78 5.96
C TRP A 249 4.98 26.95 6.17
N ASN A 250 4.27 25.83 6.35
CA ASN A 250 2.90 25.85 6.78
C ASN A 250 2.82 25.96 8.31
N HIS A 251 2.22 27.05 8.80
CA HIS A 251 1.99 27.31 10.22
C HIS A 251 0.55 27.03 10.66
N LYS A 252 -0.39 26.84 9.73
CA LYS A 252 -1.81 26.64 10.04
C LYS A 252 -2.00 25.29 10.74
N GLY A 253 -2.66 25.29 11.90
CA GLY A 253 -2.95 24.08 12.67
C GLY A 253 -1.74 23.44 13.36
N CYS A 254 -0.56 24.08 13.35
CA CYS A 254 0.62 23.57 14.04
C CYS A 254 0.50 23.81 15.56
N ARG A 255 0.32 22.74 16.33
CA ARG A 255 0.51 22.75 17.79
C ARG A 255 1.93 23.25 18.12
N PRO A 256 2.18 23.88 19.29
CA PRO A 256 3.50 24.41 19.65
C PRO A 256 4.65 23.41 19.49
N GLY A 257 4.46 22.15 19.90
CA GLY A 257 5.43 21.07 19.72
C GLY A 257 5.69 20.62 18.27
N ASN A 258 4.90 21.10 17.31
CA ASN A 258 5.03 20.81 15.88
C ASN A 258 5.45 22.04 15.08
N HIS A 259 5.80 23.15 15.74
CA HIS A 259 6.23 24.36 15.06
C HIS A 259 7.52 24.09 14.25
N PRO A 260 7.62 24.55 12.98
CA PRO A 260 8.78 24.30 12.12
C PRO A 260 10.13 24.59 12.79
N ARG A 261 10.24 25.74 13.48
CA ARG A 261 11.46 26.12 14.22
C ARG A 261 11.97 24.99 15.12
N LEU A 262 11.09 24.42 15.95
CA LEU A 262 11.47 23.37 16.90
C LEU A 262 11.84 22.08 16.17
N ARG A 263 11.03 21.67 15.18
CA ARG A 263 11.29 20.45 14.40
C ARG A 263 12.58 20.52 13.59
N ILE A 264 12.93 21.69 13.06
CA ILE A 264 14.21 21.92 12.37
C ILE A 264 15.38 21.76 13.34
N GLN A 265 15.30 22.33 14.54
CA GLN A 265 16.35 22.18 15.55
C GLN A 265 16.53 20.71 15.93
N GLN A 266 15.43 19.99 16.23
CA GLN A 266 15.45 18.55 16.53
C GLN A 266 16.07 17.73 15.39
N ALA A 267 15.63 17.95 14.15
CA ALA A 267 16.14 17.24 12.98
C ALA A 267 17.62 17.55 12.73
N THR A 268 18.06 18.78 12.99
CA THR A 268 19.45 19.20 12.79
C THR A 268 20.38 18.59 13.86
N GLU A 269 19.90 18.45 15.10
CA GLU A 269 20.64 17.73 16.13
C GLU A 269 20.78 16.25 15.77
N LEU A 270 19.70 15.58 15.31
CA LEU A 270 19.78 14.22 14.78
C LEU A 270 20.75 14.09 13.61
N PHE A 271 20.68 15.00 12.63
CA PHE A 271 21.61 15.05 11.49
C PHE A 271 23.04 15.02 11.99
N TRP A 272 23.37 15.97 12.87
CA TRP A 272 24.73 16.18 13.35
C TRP A 272 25.31 14.88 13.91
N HIS A 273 24.53 14.18 14.72
CA HIS A 273 24.94 12.91 15.33
C HIS A 273 25.05 11.76 14.36
N ILE A 274 24.15 11.68 13.39
CA ILE A 274 24.24 10.69 12.31
C ILE A 274 25.51 10.88 11.50
N TYR A 275 25.84 12.13 11.20
CA TYR A 275 27.00 12.50 10.39
C TYR A 275 28.33 12.24 11.13
N GLN A 276 28.39 12.57 12.42
CA GLN A 276 29.61 12.42 13.24
C GLN A 276 29.88 10.97 13.69
N ARG A 277 28.86 10.11 13.72
CA ARG A 277 29.04 8.73 14.18
C ARG A 277 29.91 7.94 13.19
N PRO A 278 30.95 7.23 13.66
CA PRO A 278 31.73 6.29 12.84
C PRO A 278 30.84 5.26 12.17
N PHE A 279 31.06 5.00 10.89
CA PHE A 279 30.12 4.23 10.08
C PHE A 279 29.97 2.77 10.58
N GLU A 280 31.07 2.18 11.03
CA GLU A 280 31.16 0.80 11.49
C GLU A 280 30.23 0.52 12.68
N GLN A 281 29.96 1.54 13.51
CA GLN A 281 29.05 1.41 14.65
C GLN A 281 27.60 1.16 14.21
N TRP A 282 27.19 1.62 13.02
CA TRP A 282 25.86 1.31 12.48
C TRP A 282 25.72 -0.16 12.07
N LEU A 283 26.82 -0.82 11.70
CA LEU A 283 26.78 -2.22 11.26
C LEU A 283 26.82 -3.22 12.42
N GLN A 284 27.28 -2.79 13.60
CA GLN A 284 27.55 -3.66 14.76
C GLN A 284 26.72 -3.31 16.00
N GLY A 285 26.11 -2.13 16.04
CA GLY A 285 25.39 -1.63 17.21
C GLY A 285 24.04 -2.32 17.45
N ASP A 286 23.66 -2.42 18.71
CA ASP A 286 22.31 -2.76 19.12
C ASP A 286 21.33 -1.65 18.69
N LEU A 287 20.25 -2.02 17.99
CA LEU A 287 19.38 -1.06 17.32
C LEU A 287 18.57 -0.19 18.29
N ASP A 288 18.08 -0.78 19.39
CA ASP A 288 17.36 -0.03 20.42
C ASP A 288 18.29 0.95 21.13
N LYS A 289 19.52 0.53 21.43
CA LYS A 289 20.56 1.39 21.99
C LYS A 289 20.93 2.52 21.03
N LEU A 290 21.19 2.23 19.75
CA LEU A 290 21.51 3.24 18.74
C LEU A 290 20.40 4.28 18.61
N TRP A 291 19.14 3.82 18.58
CA TRP A 291 17.99 4.71 18.53
C TRP A 291 17.88 5.57 19.78
N LYS A 292 18.05 4.99 20.97
CA LYS A 292 18.03 5.73 22.23
C LYS A 292 19.11 6.81 22.27
N GLU A 293 20.34 6.47 21.88
CA GLU A 293 21.45 7.44 21.81
C GLU A 293 21.12 8.60 20.86
N LEU A 294 20.50 8.35 19.70
CA LEU A 294 20.05 9.41 18.81
C LEU A 294 19.02 10.34 19.46
N LEU A 295 18.10 9.80 20.26
CA LEU A 295 17.08 10.59 20.95
C LEU A 295 17.64 11.41 22.11
N ASP A 296 18.52 10.81 22.92
CA ASP A 296 19.15 11.45 24.10
C ASP A 296 19.99 12.68 23.70
N GLU A 297 20.46 12.67 22.46
CA GLU A 297 21.24 13.72 21.86
C GLU A 297 20.45 14.97 21.42
N VAL A 298 19.12 14.86 21.38
CA VAL A 298 18.21 15.97 21.07
C VAL A 298 17.91 16.75 22.34
N GLN A 299 18.51 17.93 22.47
CA GLN A 299 18.53 18.75 23.68
C GLN A 299 17.45 19.84 23.69
N THR A 300 16.66 19.95 22.62
CA THR A 300 15.54 20.92 22.54
C THR A 300 14.50 20.66 23.62
N LYS A 301 13.89 21.72 24.16
CA LYS A 301 12.73 21.62 25.06
C LYS A 301 11.48 22.26 24.42
N PRO A 302 10.40 21.49 24.18
CA PRO A 302 10.27 20.04 24.37
C PRO A 302 11.10 19.23 23.35
N GLY A 303 11.42 17.97 23.69
CA GLY A 303 12.06 17.00 22.78
C GLY A 303 11.12 16.49 21.69
N ILE A 304 11.50 15.42 20.99
CA ILE A 304 10.72 14.88 19.85
C ILE A 304 9.32 14.40 20.28
N GLY A 305 9.20 13.89 21.51
CA GLY A 305 7.99 13.27 22.08
C GLY A 305 7.97 11.76 21.84
N GLN A 306 7.57 10.99 22.86
CA GLN A 306 7.63 9.51 22.83
C GLN A 306 6.83 8.90 21.68
N GLU A 307 5.61 9.35 21.43
CA GLU A 307 4.78 8.84 20.32
C GLU A 307 5.43 9.08 18.96
N ARG A 308 6.00 10.27 18.75
CA ARG A 308 6.68 10.62 17.50
C ARG A 308 7.95 9.81 17.33
N ALA A 309 8.72 9.65 18.39
CA ALA A 309 9.93 8.84 18.39
C ALA A 309 9.61 7.37 18.07
N SER A 310 8.56 6.79 18.66
CA SER A 310 8.10 5.43 18.34
C SER A 310 7.72 5.29 16.86
N ILE A 311 6.96 6.24 16.29
CA ILE A 311 6.61 6.21 14.87
C ILE A 311 7.87 6.32 13.98
N LEU A 312 8.80 7.22 14.28
CA LEU A 312 10.04 7.38 13.50
C LEU A 312 10.94 6.14 13.60
N PHE A 313 10.97 5.48 14.76
CA PHE A 313 11.69 4.23 14.93
C PHE A 313 11.18 3.16 13.96
N GLY A 314 9.86 2.90 13.98
CA GLY A 314 9.27 1.89 13.12
C GLY A 314 9.26 2.27 11.62
N THR A 315 9.02 3.54 11.28
CA THR A 315 8.76 3.94 9.88
C THR A 315 9.96 4.52 9.14
N VAL A 316 11.05 4.86 9.84
CA VAL A 316 12.26 5.43 9.24
C VAL A 316 13.50 4.67 9.69
N PHE A 317 13.72 4.55 11.00
CA PHE A 317 14.96 3.97 11.53
C PHE A 317 15.09 2.49 11.17
N LEU A 318 14.16 1.63 11.58
CA LEU A 318 14.22 0.19 11.28
C LEU A 318 14.26 -0.11 9.77
N PRO A 319 13.43 0.51 8.91
CA PRO A 319 13.53 0.32 7.45
C PRO A 319 14.89 0.75 6.89
N SER A 320 15.47 1.85 7.37
CA SER A 320 16.80 2.29 6.94
C SER A 320 17.90 1.30 7.36
N MET A 321 17.82 0.73 8.57
CA MET A 321 18.79 -0.25 9.08
C MET A 321 18.65 -1.59 8.35
N TYR A 322 17.43 -1.98 7.99
CA TYR A 322 17.18 -3.15 7.16
C TYR A 322 17.78 -2.98 5.76
N PHE A 323 17.58 -1.80 5.14
CA PHE A 323 18.22 -1.47 3.87
C PHE A 323 19.75 -1.47 3.97
N LEU A 324 20.31 -0.95 5.06
CA LEU A 324 21.76 -1.02 5.32
C LEU A 324 22.25 -2.49 5.38
N GLY A 325 21.48 -3.35 6.04
CA GLY A 325 21.75 -4.78 6.10
C GLY A 325 21.75 -5.44 4.73
N ASN A 326 20.84 -5.05 3.83
CA ASN A 326 20.87 -5.50 2.43
C ASN A 326 22.11 -4.97 1.70
N LEU A 327 22.40 -3.68 1.83
CA LEU A 327 23.49 -3.00 1.12
C LEU A 327 24.88 -3.57 1.45
N PHE A 328 25.09 -4.03 2.69
CA PHE A 328 26.35 -4.58 3.17
C PHE A 328 26.29 -6.08 3.51
N PHE A 329 25.27 -6.79 3.02
CA PHE A 329 25.09 -8.25 3.20
C PHE A 329 25.16 -8.71 4.67
N LYS A 330 24.55 -7.95 5.58
CA LYS A 330 24.47 -8.25 7.02
C LYS A 330 23.13 -8.89 7.38
N GLU A 331 23.03 -10.21 7.22
CA GLU A 331 21.80 -10.97 7.53
C GLU A 331 21.36 -10.89 9.00
N GLY A 332 22.32 -10.83 9.94
CA GLY A 332 22.02 -10.63 11.36
C GLY A 332 21.30 -9.29 11.62
N LEU A 333 21.75 -8.22 10.96
CA LEU A 333 21.14 -6.89 11.07
C LEU A 333 19.72 -6.89 10.49
N LYS A 334 19.52 -7.51 9.31
CA LYS A 334 18.19 -7.65 8.68
C LYS A 334 17.22 -8.41 9.58
N SER A 335 17.66 -9.54 10.11
CA SER A 335 16.86 -10.39 10.99
C SER A 335 16.49 -9.67 12.29
N HIS A 336 17.42 -8.92 12.87
CA HIS A 336 17.17 -8.11 14.06
C HIS A 336 16.17 -6.98 13.77
N CYS A 337 16.33 -6.23 12.68
CA CYS A 337 15.39 -5.18 12.27
C CYS A 337 13.96 -5.75 12.12
N TRP A 338 13.85 -6.90 11.46
CA TRP A 338 12.57 -7.57 11.25
C TRP A 338 11.94 -8.03 12.58
N SER A 339 12.74 -8.62 13.48
CA SER A 339 12.25 -9.02 14.81
C SER A 339 11.77 -7.83 15.63
N LEU A 340 12.46 -6.69 15.58
CA LEU A 340 12.03 -5.47 16.28
C LEU A 340 10.75 -4.93 15.67
N TRP A 341 10.66 -4.87 14.33
CA TRP A 341 9.44 -4.45 13.64
C TRP A 341 8.23 -5.29 14.04
N GLN A 342 8.34 -6.61 14.06
CA GLN A 342 7.24 -7.51 14.42
C GLN A 342 6.70 -7.29 15.84
N LYS A 343 7.55 -6.88 16.78
CA LYS A 343 7.21 -6.60 18.18
C LYS A 343 6.86 -5.13 18.43
N HIS A 344 7.10 -4.26 17.44
CA HIS A 344 7.02 -2.82 17.63
C HIS A 344 5.57 -2.35 17.78
N GLU A 345 5.32 -1.60 18.84
CA GLU A 345 4.04 -0.95 19.11
C GLU A 345 4.16 0.57 19.00
N ALA A 346 3.26 1.17 18.22
CA ALA A 346 3.12 2.61 18.12
C ALA A 346 1.64 3.00 18.18
N GLN A 347 1.30 4.00 18.98
CA GLN A 347 -0.07 4.49 19.09
C GLN A 347 -0.53 5.07 17.75
N ILE A 348 -1.66 4.57 17.25
CA ILE A 348 -2.29 5.09 16.04
C ILE A 348 -3.47 5.98 16.47
N PRO A 349 -3.57 7.22 15.95
CA PRO A 349 -4.72 8.08 16.22
C PRO A 349 -6.05 7.39 15.92
N SER A 350 -7.01 7.45 16.83
CA SER A 350 -8.33 6.82 16.67
C SER A 350 -9.07 7.26 15.41
N SER A 351 -8.87 8.51 14.98
CA SER A 351 -9.43 9.04 13.71
C SER A 351 -8.93 8.32 12.47
N LEU A 352 -7.77 7.65 12.53
CA LEU A 352 -7.27 6.81 11.45
C LEU A 352 -7.79 5.38 11.52
N LEU A 353 -8.49 4.99 12.59
CA LEU A 353 -8.95 3.63 12.86
C LEU A 353 -10.48 3.49 12.80
N GLU A 354 -11.20 4.53 12.38
CA GLU A 354 -12.68 4.57 12.40
C GLU A 354 -13.32 3.36 11.70
N LEU A 355 -12.74 2.90 10.59
CA LEU A 355 -13.23 1.72 9.87
C LEU A 355 -13.15 0.42 10.68
N PHE A 356 -12.20 0.28 11.61
CA PHE A 356 -12.11 -0.89 12.49
C PHE A 356 -13.06 -0.80 13.69
N ASN A 357 -13.56 0.38 14.04
CA ASN A 357 -14.54 0.52 15.12
C ASN A 357 -15.87 -0.17 14.78
N ASN A 358 -16.15 -0.38 13.49
CA ASN A 358 -17.34 -1.08 13.01
C ASN A 358 -17.14 -2.60 12.88
N THR A 359 -16.05 -3.14 13.45
CA THR A 359 -15.75 -4.57 13.48
C THR A 359 -15.86 -5.11 14.89
N ASP A 360 -16.23 -6.38 15.04
CA ASP A 360 -16.22 -7.09 16.34
C ASP A 360 -14.80 -7.49 16.80
N MET A 361 -13.75 -7.03 16.13
CA MET A 361 -12.38 -7.43 16.44
C MET A 361 -11.83 -6.69 17.67
N PRO A 362 -11.11 -7.39 18.57
CA PRO A 362 -10.58 -6.76 19.78
C PRO A 362 -9.56 -5.66 19.42
N PRO A 363 -9.68 -4.44 20.00
CA PRO A 363 -8.82 -3.33 19.66
C PRO A 363 -7.33 -3.53 19.91
N SER A 364 -6.98 -4.47 20.81
CA SER A 364 -5.59 -4.88 21.06
C SER A 364 -4.88 -5.40 19.81
N LEU A 365 -5.61 -5.96 18.84
CA LEU A 365 -5.02 -6.50 17.61
C LEU A 365 -4.51 -5.42 16.66
N TYR A 366 -5.16 -4.24 16.61
CA TYR A 366 -4.91 -3.24 15.58
C TYR A 366 -4.48 -1.86 16.09
N LYS A 367 -4.86 -1.42 17.31
CA LYS A 367 -4.65 -0.03 17.76
C LYS A 367 -3.18 0.40 17.83
N LYS A 368 -2.29 -0.56 18.07
CA LYS A 368 -0.85 -0.30 18.23
C LYS A 368 0.03 -0.88 17.13
N LYS A 369 -0.55 -1.54 16.13
CA LYS A 369 0.20 -2.14 15.03
C LYS A 369 0.20 -1.20 13.84
N LEU A 370 1.37 -0.68 13.48
CA LEU A 370 1.52 0.22 12.32
C LEU A 370 0.96 -0.36 11.01
N GLY A 371 0.94 -1.70 10.87
CA GLY A 371 0.32 -2.40 9.74
C GLY A 371 -1.17 -2.14 9.57
N SER A 372 -1.87 -1.72 10.62
CA SER A 372 -3.26 -1.28 10.58
C SER A 372 -3.46 -0.10 9.63
N ILE A 373 -2.50 0.84 9.57
CA ILE A 373 -2.56 1.98 8.65
C ILE A 373 -2.50 1.49 7.20
N TYR A 374 -1.63 0.51 6.91
CA TYR A 374 -1.49 -0.08 5.59
C TYR A 374 -2.71 -0.93 5.22
N GLN A 375 -3.25 -1.70 6.16
CA GLN A 375 -4.50 -2.44 5.96
C GLN A 375 -5.62 -1.51 5.51
N LEU A 376 -5.78 -0.36 6.17
CA LEU A 376 -6.83 0.59 5.83
C LEU A 376 -6.59 1.25 4.47
N ARG A 377 -5.37 1.73 4.21
CA ARG A 377 -5.05 2.48 2.97
C ARG A 377 -4.90 1.62 1.73
N SER A 378 -4.37 0.41 1.87
CA SER A 378 -4.02 -0.45 0.74
C SER A 378 -5.06 -1.55 0.47
N TYR A 379 -5.89 -1.88 1.47
CA TYR A 379 -6.95 -2.88 1.33
C TYR A 379 -8.35 -2.30 1.54
N CYS A 380 -8.66 -1.77 2.72
CA CYS A 380 -10.04 -1.45 3.07
C CYS A 380 -10.62 -0.27 2.26
N GLN A 381 -9.92 0.88 2.25
CA GLN A 381 -10.33 2.08 1.50
C GLN A 381 -10.45 1.85 -0.02
N PRO A 382 -9.46 1.24 -0.70
CA PRO A 382 -9.57 0.94 -2.13
C PRO A 382 -10.45 -0.28 -2.43
N ARG A 383 -11.02 -0.93 -1.40
CA ARG A 383 -11.82 -2.16 -1.50
C ARG A 383 -11.06 -3.31 -2.19
N ASN A 384 -9.79 -3.52 -1.88
CA ASN A 384 -9.03 -4.68 -2.38
C ASN A 384 -9.29 -5.96 -1.55
N CYS A 385 -10.53 -6.19 -1.13
CA CYS A 385 -10.90 -7.30 -0.25
C CYS A 385 -10.61 -8.67 -0.85
N GLN A 386 -10.62 -8.79 -2.17
CA GLN A 386 -10.23 -9.99 -2.89
C GLN A 386 -8.75 -10.42 -2.67
N ASP A 387 -7.90 -9.57 -2.09
CA ASP A 387 -6.53 -9.91 -1.63
C ASP A 387 -6.40 -10.09 -0.12
N CYS A 388 -7.49 -9.85 0.61
CA CYS A 388 -7.57 -9.87 2.06
C CYS A 388 -7.88 -11.29 2.57
N LYS A 389 -7.12 -11.78 3.54
CA LYS A 389 -7.35 -13.11 4.14
C LYS A 389 -8.69 -13.19 4.88
N VAL A 390 -9.17 -12.08 5.46
CA VAL A 390 -10.50 -12.01 6.08
C VAL A 390 -11.58 -12.35 5.05
N PHE A 391 -11.55 -11.68 3.91
CA PHE A 391 -12.53 -11.93 2.85
C PHE A 391 -12.44 -13.35 2.31
N LYS A 392 -11.22 -13.88 2.12
CA LYS A 392 -11.01 -15.26 1.67
C LYS A 392 -11.64 -16.26 2.63
N SER A 393 -11.44 -16.09 3.94
CA SER A 393 -12.07 -16.94 4.96
C SER A 393 -13.59 -16.93 4.85
N VAL A 394 -14.19 -15.77 4.57
CA VAL A 394 -15.64 -15.62 4.49
C VAL A 394 -16.24 -16.33 3.29
N ILE A 395 -15.57 -16.28 2.14
CA ILE A 395 -16.11 -16.89 0.91
C ILE A 395 -15.76 -18.40 0.81
N SER A 396 -14.87 -18.89 1.67
CA SER A 396 -14.47 -20.30 1.75
C SER A 396 -15.19 -21.10 2.84
N SER A 397 -15.64 -20.45 3.91
CA SER A 397 -16.43 -21.04 5.00
C SER A 397 -17.90 -21.09 4.62
#